data_AF-A0A660MHX3-F1
#
_entry.id   AF-A0A660MHX3-F1
#
_cell.length_a   1.000
_cell.length_b   1.000
_cell.length_c   1.000
_cell.angle_alpha   90.00
_cell.angle_beta   90.00
_cell.angle_gamma   90.00
#
_symmetry.space_group_name_H-M   'P 1'
#
loop_
_entity.id
_entity.type
_entity.pdbx_description
1 polymer ?
#
loop_
_entity_poly.entity_id
_entity_poly.type
_entity_poly.pdbx_seq_one_letter_code
_entity_poly.pdbx_strand_id
1 'polypeptide(L)' 'PDDKALKAFTDKNQANLAHDHYGQLVYVAPSRVNLQLTQERHPDITFAATRDHLA' A
#
# COMPACT_ATOMS: atom_id res chain seq x y z
N PRO A 1 8.08 -6.01 13.29
CA PRO A 1 7.80 -4.58 13.52
C PRO A 1 6.90 -3.97 12.42
N ASP A 2 6.91 -4.56 11.23
CA ASP A 2 6.11 -4.15 10.07
C ASP A 2 4.59 -4.40 10.22
N ASP A 3 4.21 -5.52 10.84
CA ASP A 3 2.83 -6.03 10.88
C ASP A 3 1.82 -5.06 11.51
N LYS A 4 2.22 -4.30 12.55
CA LYS A 4 1.30 -3.38 13.24
C LYS A 4 1.02 -2.13 12.42
N ALA A 5 2.05 -1.59 11.77
CA ALA A 5 1.91 -0.43 10.88
C ALA A 5 1.11 -0.82 9.63
N LEU A 6 1.44 -1.98 9.05
CA LEU A 6 0.72 -2.52 7.89
C LEU A 6 -0.75 -2.77 8.23
N LYS A 7 -1.04 -3.43 9.36
CA LYS A 7 -2.42 -3.66 9.77
C LYS A 7 -3.20 -2.36 9.99
N ALA A 8 -2.62 -1.38 10.67
CA ALA A 8 -3.25 -0.08 10.87
C ALA A 8 -3.48 0.68 9.55
N PHE A 9 -2.56 0.54 8.59
CA PHE A 9 -2.71 1.07 7.24
C PHE A 9 -3.85 0.38 6.49
N THR A 10 -3.87 -0.97 6.51
CA THR A 10 -4.89 -1.78 5.85
C THR A 10 -6.27 -1.49 6.40
N ASP A 11 -6.43 -1.46 7.72
CA ASP A 11 -7.72 -1.22 8.39
C ASP A 11 -8.29 0.18 8.05
N LYS A 12 -7.43 1.19 7.86
CA LYS A 12 -7.87 2.56 7.51
C LYS A 12 -8.11 2.79 6.02
N ASN A 13 -7.42 2.05 5.16
CA ASN A 13 -7.39 2.31 3.71
C ASN A 13 -8.10 1.22 2.90
N GLN A 14 -8.94 0.38 3.52
CA GLN A 14 -9.61 -0.75 2.87
C GLN A 14 -10.27 -0.40 1.53
N ALA A 15 -10.89 0.78 1.43
CA ALA A 15 -11.55 1.24 0.19
C ALA A 15 -10.59 1.41 -1.00
N ASN A 16 -9.31 1.66 -0.74
CA ASN A 16 -8.27 1.86 -1.74
C ASN A 16 -7.30 0.68 -1.80
N LEU A 17 -7.65 -0.46 -1.22
CA LEU A 17 -6.84 -1.67 -1.24
C LEU A 17 -7.50 -2.75 -2.08
N ALA A 18 -6.68 -3.45 -2.84
CA ALA A 18 -7.09 -4.56 -3.66
C ALA A 18 -6.01 -5.65 -3.62
N HIS A 19 -6.36 -6.83 -4.12
CA HIS A 19 -5.40 -7.88 -4.44
C HIS A 19 -5.21 -7.93 -5.96
N ASP A 20 -3.97 -8.07 -6.40
CA ASP A 20 -3.66 -8.29 -7.82
C ASP A 20 -3.94 -9.74 -8.26
N HIS A 21 -3.60 -10.09 -9.51
CA HIS A 21 -3.80 -11.44 -10.06
C HIS A 21 -3.04 -12.53 -9.28
N TYR A 22 -1.97 -12.16 -8.58
CA TYR A 22 -1.15 -13.07 -7.78
C TYR A 22 -1.53 -13.04 -6.29
N GLY A 23 -2.64 -12.39 -5.93
CA GLY A 23 -3.11 -12.29 -4.55
C GLY A 23 -2.31 -11.31 -3.70
N GLN A 24 -1.52 -10.43 -4.30
CA GLN A 24 -0.67 -9.48 -3.59
C GLN A 24 -1.44 -8.22 -3.24
N LEU A 25 -1.25 -7.72 -2.01
CA LEU A 25 -1.86 -6.47 -1.56
C LEU A 25 -1.30 -5.28 -2.35
N VAL A 26 -2.20 -4.55 -3.01
CA VAL A 26 -1.90 -3.36 -3.80
C VAL A 26 -2.75 -2.19 -3.34
N TYR A 27 -2.18 -0.99 -3.38
CA TYR A 27 -2.86 0.27 -3.07
C TYR A 27 -3.24 1.00 -4.35
N VAL A 28 -4.54 1.20 -4.57
CA VAL A 28 -5.11 1.86 -5.75
C VAL A 28 -5.42 3.31 -5.41
N ALA A 29 -4.41 4.17 -5.55
CA ALA A 29 -4.58 5.60 -5.31
C ALA A 29 -5.44 6.25 -6.41
N PRO A 30 -6.44 7.11 -6.05
CA PRO A 30 -7.26 7.82 -7.04
C PRO A 30 -6.47 8.79 -7.94
N SER A 31 -5.31 9.25 -7.46
CA SER A 31 -4.40 10.15 -8.19
C SER A 31 -2.97 10.03 -7.64
N ARG A 32 -1.98 10.50 -8.41
CA ARG A 32 -0.58 10.56 -7.94
C ARG A 32 -0.38 11.43 -6.70
N VAL A 33 -1.13 12.53 -6.60
CA VAL A 33 -1.10 13.41 -5.42
C VAL A 33 -1.60 12.68 -4.17
N ASN A 34 -2.67 11.88 -4.30
CA ASN A 34 -3.13 11.05 -3.18
C ASN A 34 -2.10 10.00 -2.78
N LEU A 35 -1.42 9.36 -3.74
CA LEU A 35 -0.34 8.43 -3.43
C LEU A 35 0.77 9.10 -2.61
N GLN A 36 1.24 10.28 -3.06
CA GLN A 36 2.28 11.03 -2.36
C GLN A 36 1.85 11.40 -0.93
N LEU A 37 0.64 11.95 -0.75
CA LEU A 37 0.11 12.27 0.58
C LEU A 37 -0.04 11.04 1.47
N THR A 38 -0.37 9.88 0.87
CA THR A 38 -0.47 8.62 1.60
C THR A 38 0.91 8.15 2.09
N GLN A 39 1.94 8.26 1.25
CA GLN A 39 3.33 7.95 1.61
C GLN A 39 3.83 8.86 2.74
N GLU A 40 3.54 10.17 2.67
CA GLU A 40 3.90 11.13 3.73
C GLU A 40 3.20 10.84 5.07
N ARG A 41 1.94 10.42 5.04
CA ARG A 41 1.16 10.06 6.24
C ARG A 41 1.56 8.72 6.86
N HIS A 42 2.13 7.83 6.06
CA HIS A 42 2.51 6.48 6.44
C HIS A 42 3.99 6.23 6.10
N PRO A 43 4.93 6.96 6.73
CA PRO A 43 6.36 6.84 6.41
C PRO A 43 6.94 5.46 6.72
N ASP A 44 6.29 4.70 7.60
CA ASP A 44 6.67 3.33 7.96
C ASP A 44 6.24 2.29 6.91
N ILE A 45 5.45 2.67 5.90
CA ILE A 45 4.97 1.78 4.83
C ILE A 45 5.70 2.09 3.54
N THR A 46 6.34 1.07 2.96
CA THR A 46 7.01 1.21 1.65
C THR A 46 6.04 0.88 0.52
N PHE A 47 5.91 1.81 -0.43
CA PHE A 47 5.14 1.62 -1.65
C PHE A 47 6.10 1.41 -2.82
N ALA A 48 6.19 0.17 -3.30
CA ALA A 48 7.02 -0.17 -4.46
C ALA A 48 6.28 0.16 -5.77
N ALA A 49 6.93 0.91 -6.66
CA ALA A 49 6.36 1.26 -7.98
C ALA A 49 6.33 0.06 -8.95
N THR A 50 7.25 -0.87 -8.76
CA THR A 50 7.34 -2.14 -9.47
C THR A 50 7.64 -3.22 -8.43
N ARG A 51 7.19 -4.45 -8.70
CA ARG A 51 7.54 -5.60 -7.88
C ARG A 51 8.08 -6.69 -8.78
N ASP A 52 9.24 -7.22 -8.40
CA ASP A 52 9.78 -8.40 -9.05
C ASP A 52 8.98 -9.62 -8.60
N HIS A 53 8.53 -10.44 -9.56
CA HIS A 53 7.63 -11.57 -9.31
C HIS A 53 8.34 -12.75 -8.59
N LEU A 54 9.66 -12.66 -8.41
CA LEU A 54 10.52 -13.78 -8.02
C LEU A 54 11.00 -13.77 -6.55
N ALA A 55 10.37 -13.01 -5.66
CA ALA A 55 10.70 -13.01 -4.23
C ALA A 55 9.78 -13.93 -3.40
#